data_AF-E1QTK4-F1
#
_entry.id   AF-E1QTK4-F1
#
_cell.length_a   1.000
_cell.length_b   1.000
_cell.length_c   1.000
_cell.angle_alpha   90.00
_cell.angle_beta   90.00
_cell.angle_gamma   90.00
#
_symmetry.space_group_name_H-M   'P 1'
#
loop_
_entity.id
_entity.type
_entity.pdbx_description
1 polymer ?
#
loop_
_entity_poly.entity_id
_entity_poly.type
_entity_poly.pdbx_seq_one_letter_code
_entity_poly.pdbx_strand_id
1 'polypeptide(L)'
;MRKISYSKLMSFIRGNPLYEVREGPDTVELLFHAPSEEEAAGTEFISSDEPRPVMRIVFARVGDELIPREAWVERGNVIQRMSIDELDTWLEFVDMYS
;
A
#
# COMPACT_ATOMS: atom_id res chain seq x y z
N MET A 1 6.42 -9.94 12.28
CA MET A 1 5.31 -9.15 11.73
C MET A 1 5.41 -7.74 12.28
N ARG A 2 5.86 -6.82 11.44
CA ARG A 2 5.99 -5.40 11.80
C ARG A 2 4.59 -4.77 11.90
N LYS A 3 4.42 -3.89 12.89
CA LYS A 3 3.22 -3.08 13.07
C LYS A 3 3.54 -1.65 12.68
N ILE A 4 2.54 -0.89 12.28
CA ILE A 4 2.69 0.55 12.03
C ILE A 4 1.64 1.33 12.82
N SER A 5 1.99 2.54 13.27
CA SER A 5 1.01 3.45 13.87
C SER A 5 0.06 3.96 12.79
N TYR A 6 -1.23 3.98 13.08
CA TYR A 6 -2.24 4.58 12.23
C TYR A 6 -1.92 6.05 11.97
N SER A 7 -1.53 6.80 13.02
CA SER A 7 -1.12 8.20 12.86
C SER A 7 0.06 8.39 11.91
N LYS A 8 1.09 7.52 11.98
CA LYS A 8 2.22 7.52 11.04
C LYS A 8 1.82 7.19 9.61
N LEU A 9 1.02 6.13 9.42
CA LEU A 9 0.52 5.77 8.09
C LEU A 9 -0.26 6.93 7.47
N MET A 10 -1.16 7.54 8.25
CA MET A 10 -1.95 8.68 7.80
C MET A 10 -1.10 9.90 7.49
N SER A 11 -0.02 10.16 8.25
CA SER A 11 0.95 11.23 7.97
C SER A 11 1.63 11.03 6.62
N PHE A 12 2.15 9.82 6.38
CA PHE A 12 2.87 9.46 5.16
C PHE A 12 2.03 9.60 3.89
N ILE A 13 0.79 9.13 3.93
CA ILE A 13 -0.09 9.18 2.76
C ILE A 13 -0.80 10.54 2.59
N ARG A 14 -0.71 11.42 3.60
CA ARG A 14 -1.40 12.71 3.57
C ARG A 14 -0.89 13.56 2.42
N GLY A 15 -1.76 13.86 1.47
CA GLY A 15 -1.43 14.68 0.31
C GLY A 15 -0.86 13.91 -0.88
N ASN A 16 -0.79 12.57 -0.80
CA ASN A 16 -0.45 11.75 -1.95
C ASN A 16 -1.72 11.16 -2.59
N PRO A 17 -2.14 11.62 -3.79
CA PRO A 17 -3.36 11.16 -4.44
C PRO A 17 -3.29 9.70 -4.93
N LEU A 18 -2.12 9.08 -4.90
CA LEU A 18 -1.95 7.67 -5.27
C LEU A 18 -2.41 6.71 -4.18
N TYR A 19 -2.64 7.20 -2.96
CA TYR A 19 -3.09 6.40 -1.82
C TYR A 19 -4.55 6.70 -1.50
N GLU A 20 -5.33 5.63 -1.32
CA GLU A 20 -6.70 5.67 -0.82
C GLU A 20 -6.78 4.83 0.46
N VAL A 21 -7.44 5.36 1.47
CA VAL A 21 -7.70 4.65 2.73
C VAL A 21 -9.18 4.46 2.91
N ARG A 22 -9.56 3.24 3.30
CA ARG A 22 -10.92 2.91 3.73
C ARG A 22 -10.87 2.40 5.15
N GLU A 23 -11.61 3.07 6.03
CA GLU A 23 -11.67 2.72 7.45
C GLU A 23 -12.92 1.90 7.74
N GLY A 24 -12.72 0.73 8.31
CA GLY A 24 -13.77 -0.09 8.91
C GLY A 24 -13.79 0.05 10.44
N PRO A 25 -14.72 -0.62 11.13
CA PRO A 25 -14.80 -0.60 12.60
C PRO A 25 -13.51 -1.09 13.28
N ASP A 26 -12.95 -2.20 12.78
CA ASP A 26 -11.77 -2.86 13.36
C ASP A 26 -10.65 -3.08 12.32
N THR A 27 -10.80 -2.49 11.14
CA THR A 27 -9.90 -2.68 10.00
C THR A 27 -9.56 -1.37 9.32
N VAL A 28 -8.39 -1.32 8.71
CA VAL A 28 -7.98 -0.23 7.81
C VAL A 28 -7.52 -0.88 6.51
N GLU A 29 -8.09 -0.47 5.40
CA GLU A 29 -7.65 -0.89 4.08
C GLU A 29 -6.90 0.25 3.42
N LEU A 30 -5.72 -0.06 2.90
CA LEU A 30 -4.91 0.85 2.10
C LEU A 30 -4.88 0.34 0.66
N LEU A 31 -5.18 1.22 -0.28
CA LEU A 31 -5.07 0.97 -1.70
C LEU A 31 -4.08 1.97 -2.29
N PHE A 32 -3.13 1.52 -3.10
CA PHE A 32 -2.27 2.43 -3.83
C PHE A 32 -1.74 1.86 -5.13
N HIS A 33 -1.45 2.74 -6.07
CA HIS A 33 -0.74 2.37 -7.28
C HIS A 33 0.76 2.43 -6.98
N ALA A 34 1.42 1.26 -7.00
CA ALA A 34 2.88 1.24 -6.96
C ALA A 34 3.40 1.85 -8.28
N PRO A 35 4.31 2.84 -8.25
CA PRO A 35 4.93 3.33 -9.47
C PRO A 35 5.67 2.19 -10.16
N SER A 36 5.61 2.13 -11.49
CA SER A 36 6.45 1.16 -12.24
C SER A 36 7.93 1.46 -12.03
N GLU A 37 8.82 0.48 -12.26
CA GLU A 37 10.28 0.72 -12.26
C GLU A 37 10.66 1.85 -13.23
N GLU A 38 9.93 1.97 -14.35
CA GLU A 38 10.11 3.02 -15.36
C GLU A 38 9.67 4.40 -14.85
N GLU A 39 8.55 4.48 -14.10
CA GLU A 39 8.11 5.72 -13.43
C GLU A 39 9.09 6.14 -12.32
N ALA A 40 9.67 5.18 -11.60
CA ALA A 40 10.69 5.43 -10.58
C ALA A 40 12.05 5.87 -11.17
N ALA A 41 12.38 5.42 -12.39
CA ALA A 41 13.60 5.79 -13.11
C ALA A 41 13.51 7.15 -13.81
N GLY A 42 12.34 7.80 -13.82
CA GLY A 42 12.12 9.08 -14.49
C GLY A 42 12.17 9.01 -16.03
N THR A 43 12.17 7.80 -16.59
CA THR A 43 12.21 7.52 -18.02
C THR A 43 10.86 7.02 -18.50
N GLU A 44 10.11 7.95 -19.09
CA GLU A 44 9.12 7.80 -20.16
C GLU A 44 7.61 7.71 -19.90
N PHE A 45 6.94 8.45 -20.79
CA PHE A 45 5.70 8.18 -21.53
C PHE A 45 4.92 6.92 -21.16
N ILE A 46 3.75 7.16 -20.56
CA ILE A 46 2.70 6.17 -20.37
C ILE A 46 2.16 5.76 -21.75
N SER A 47 2.66 4.65 -22.29
CA SER A 47 2.05 3.94 -23.40
C SER A 47 1.84 2.48 -22.98
N SER A 48 0.66 2.16 -22.45
CA SER A 48 0.14 0.79 -22.55
C SER A 48 -1.32 0.76 -22.11
N ASP A 49 -2.18 0.13 -22.91
CA ASP A 49 -3.59 -0.21 -22.61
C ASP A 49 -3.75 -1.21 -21.43
N GLU A 50 -2.71 -1.41 -20.62
CA GLU A 50 -2.73 -2.35 -19.49
C GLU A 50 -3.19 -1.66 -18.18
N PRO A 51 -4.12 -2.28 -17.44
CA PRO A 51 -4.58 -1.73 -16.16
C PRO A 51 -3.43 -1.68 -15.16
N ARG A 52 -3.16 -0.47 -14.63
CA ARG A 52 -2.11 -0.23 -13.63
C ARG A 52 -2.31 -1.17 -12.42
N PRO A 53 -1.25 -1.83 -11.92
CA PRO A 53 -1.35 -2.65 -10.72
C PRO A 53 -1.83 -1.81 -9.53
N VAL A 54 -2.79 -2.34 -8.78
CA VAL A 54 -3.26 -1.76 -7.51
C VAL A 54 -2.77 -2.65 -6.39
N MET A 55 -1.95 -2.10 -5.50
CA MET A 55 -1.61 -2.74 -4.23
C MET A 55 -2.76 -2.53 -3.26
N ARG A 56 -3.19 -3.59 -2.58
CA ARG A 56 -4.18 -3.52 -1.51
C ARG A 56 -3.65 -4.22 -0.28
N ILE A 57 -3.71 -3.52 0.85
CA ILE A 57 -3.25 -4.01 2.15
C ILE A 57 -4.39 -3.84 3.15
N VAL A 58 -4.70 -4.92 3.88
CA VAL A 58 -5.68 -4.93 4.95
C VAL A 58 -4.97 -5.04 6.28
N PHE A 59 -5.22 -4.06 7.15
CA PHE A 59 -4.73 -4.03 8.51
C PHE A 59 -5.87 -4.32 9.48
N ALA A 60 -5.59 -5.11 10.52
CA ALA A 60 -6.40 -5.10 11.74
C ALA A 60 -5.97 -3.91 12.61
N ARG A 61 -6.94 -3.16 13.13
CA ARG A 61 -6.71 -1.99 13.97
C ARG A 61 -6.91 -2.34 15.44
N VAL A 62 -5.92 -2.04 16.28
CA VAL A 62 -6.01 -2.16 17.74
C VAL A 62 -5.55 -0.84 18.35
N GLY A 63 -6.51 0.05 18.63
CA GLY A 63 -6.21 1.42 19.04
C GLY A 63 -5.53 2.20 17.90
N ASP A 64 -4.28 2.59 18.13
CA ASP A 64 -3.42 3.26 17.13
C ASP A 64 -2.49 2.27 16.40
N GLU A 65 -2.44 0.99 16.78
CA GLU A 65 -1.62 0.00 16.08
C GLU A 65 -2.37 -0.61 14.90
N LEU A 66 -1.71 -0.67 13.74
CA LEU A 66 -2.13 -1.40 12.55
C LEU A 66 -1.27 -2.64 12.37
N ILE A 67 -1.94 -3.79 12.31
CA ILE A 67 -1.32 -5.11 12.15
C ILE A 67 -1.69 -5.63 10.76
N PRO A 68 -0.72 -5.82 9.84
CA PRO A 68 -1.01 -6.36 8.51
C PRO A 68 -1.65 -7.74 8.61
N ARG A 69 -2.74 -7.96 7.88
CA ARG A 69 -3.46 -9.24 7.84
C ARG A 69 -3.40 -9.88 6.47
N GLU A 70 -3.64 -9.09 5.44
CA GLU A 70 -3.67 -9.55 4.06
C GLU A 70 -3.08 -8.48 3.15
N ALA A 71 -2.42 -8.92 2.09
CA ALA A 71 -2.01 -8.05 1.00
C ALA A 71 -2.05 -8.76 -0.33
N TRP A 72 -2.39 -8.02 -1.38
CA TRP A 72 -2.41 -8.51 -2.73
C TRP A 72 -2.27 -7.38 -3.74
N VAL A 73 -1.87 -7.76 -4.95
CA VAL A 73 -1.82 -6.87 -6.11
C VAL A 73 -2.93 -7.28 -7.07
N GLU A 74 -3.75 -6.31 -7.47
CA GLU A 74 -4.77 -6.46 -8.51
C GLU A 74 -4.21 -5.93 -9.84
N ARG A 75 -4.19 -6.77 -10.89
CA ARG A 75 -3.83 -6.40 -12.27
C ARG A 75 -4.97 -6.81 -13.20
N GLY A 76 -5.87 -5.88 -13.50
CA GLY A 76 -7.10 -6.19 -14.24
C GLY A 76 -7.93 -7.23 -13.49
N ASN A 77 -8.06 -8.44 -14.04
CA ASN A 77 -8.80 -9.55 -13.43
C ASN A 77 -7.93 -10.52 -12.62
N VAL A 78 -6.62 -10.26 -12.49
CA VAL A 78 -5.68 -11.12 -11.77
C VAL A 78 -5.43 -10.57 -10.37
N ILE A 79 -5.62 -11.42 -9.35
CA ILE A 79 -5.27 -11.12 -7.96
C ILE A 79 -4.05 -11.98 -7.60
N GLN A 80 -2.94 -11.32 -7.27
CA GLN A 80 -1.75 -11.97 -6.77
C GLN A 80 -1.61 -11.66 -5.27
N ARG A 81 -1.84 -12.66 -4.43
CA ARG A 81 -1.61 -12.53 -2.99
C ARG A 81 -0.12 -12.43 -2.69
N MET A 82 0.22 -11.57 -1.75
CA MET A 82 1.57 -11.39 -1.24
C MET A 82 1.67 -11.93 0.17
N SER A 83 2.84 -12.45 0.53
CA SER A 83 3.15 -12.73 1.92
C SER A 83 3.26 -11.42 2.69
N ILE A 84 2.86 -11.44 3.96
CA ILE A 84 3.07 -10.30 4.85
C ILE A 84 4.56 -10.00 5.04
N ASP A 85 5.43 -11.01 4.91
CA ASP A 85 6.88 -10.81 4.97
C ASP A 85 7.40 -9.96 3.80
N GLU A 86 6.73 -9.98 2.64
CA GLU A 86 7.08 -9.14 1.48
C GLU A 86 6.67 -7.67 1.72
N LEU A 87 5.73 -7.42 2.62
CA LEU A 87 5.34 -6.06 3.04
C LEU A 87 6.32 -5.43 4.02
N ASP A 88 7.17 -6.20 4.70
CA ASP A 88 8.03 -5.68 5.77
C ASP A 88 8.96 -4.57 5.26
N THR A 89 9.46 -4.67 4.02
CA THR A 89 10.28 -3.64 3.36
C THR A 89 9.49 -2.36 3.08
N TRP A 90 8.24 -2.49 2.61
CA TRP A 90 7.38 -1.32 2.37
C TRP A 90 6.97 -0.66 3.69
N LEU A 91 6.66 -1.45 4.72
CA LEU A 91 6.37 -0.93 6.06
C LEU A 91 7.58 -0.22 6.68
N GLU A 92 8.80 -0.72 6.43
CA GLU A 92 10.04 -0.02 6.81
C GLU A 92 10.16 1.34 6.14
N PHE A 93 9.90 1.38 4.83
CA PHE A 93 9.93 2.61 4.05
C PHE A 93 8.93 3.63 4.61
N VAL A 94 7.68 3.22 4.85
CA VAL A 94 6.68 4.13 5.45
C VAL A 94 7.16 4.65 6.80
N ASP A 95 7.70 3.78 7.68
CA ASP A 95 8.17 4.20 9.00
C ASP A 95 9.36 5.17 8.94
N MET A 96 10.24 5.04 7.94
CA MET A 96 11.37 5.95 7.71
C MET A 96 10.93 7.33 7.19
N TYR A 97 9.86 7.40 6.41
CA TYR A 97 9.45 8.60 5.68
C TYR A 97 8.13 9.23 6.18
N SER A 98 7.55 8.72 7.28
CA SER A 98 6.32 9.23 7.93
C SER A 98 6.54 10.38 8.90
#